data_AF-A0A915KTM4-F1
#
_entry.id   AF-A0A915KTM4-F1
#
_cell.length_a   1.000
_cell.length_b   1.000
_cell.length_c   1.000
_cell.angle_alpha   90.00
_cell.angle_beta   90.00
_cell.angle_gamma   90.00
#
_symmetry.space_group_name_H-M   'P 1'
#
loop_
_entity.id
_entity.type
_entity.pdbx_description
1 polymer ?
#
loop_
_entity_poly.entity_id
_entity_poly.type
_entity_poly.pdbx_seq_one_letter_code
_entity_poly.pdbx_strand_id
1 'polypeptide(L)'
;MVVRNESLSYDQMSSNKVLGGCKTIPKIESIEELNFFNPENIQFSIDLVTEAQKSTDFLHKIEKDYPMLYEDAYAINAIKRYEQYWLPLQAKFHQTSIFTPPLDVHWAWHCHMLAPVQYRIDCEKLIGFVPDHEYASNPNSTDIWNQYCTGREPYDFLISNPNRDTKFVSKFGYDILAAMQRQRSFNYQVCLPHYADGKFLNAAVDRYRKFLHLARVCPGVTLMPSYDIDLIWHCRQ
;
A
#
# COMPACT_ATOMS: atom_id res chain seq x y z
N MET A 1 0.31 -24.61 3.15
CA MET A 1 0.92 -23.76 4.19
C MET A 1 0.22 -22.42 4.13
N VAL A 2 -0.65 -22.10 5.10
CA VAL A 2 -1.30 -20.77 5.14
C VAL A 2 -0.19 -19.77 5.48
N VAL A 3 0.17 -18.91 4.52
CA VAL A 3 1.15 -17.86 4.76
C VAL A 3 0.46 -16.79 5.60
N ARG A 4 0.77 -16.75 6.90
CA ARG A 4 0.32 -15.65 7.78
C ARG A 4 1.10 -14.38 7.43
N ASN A 5 0.44 -13.23 7.60
CA ASN A 5 0.93 -11.87 7.34
C ASN A 5 2.28 -11.57 8.00
N GLU A 6 3.36 -12.01 7.37
CA GLU A 6 4.70 -11.47 7.55
C GLU A 6 5.03 -10.69 6.28
N SER A 7 4.62 -9.43 6.30
CA SER A 7 4.93 -8.45 5.28
C SER A 7 6.43 -8.18 5.30
N LEU A 8 7.18 -8.88 4.45
CA LEU A 8 8.57 -8.51 4.15
C LEU A 8 8.53 -7.08 3.59
N SER A 9 9.16 -6.13 4.26
CA SER A 9 9.36 -4.80 3.67
C SER A 9 10.46 -4.88 2.60
N TYR A 10 10.46 -3.96 1.64
CA TYR A 10 11.57 -3.79 0.69
C TYR A 10 12.91 -3.65 1.43
N ASP A 11 12.88 -3.04 2.63
CA ASP A 11 14.05 -2.90 3.52
C ASP A 11 14.50 -4.23 4.14
N GLN A 12 13.62 -5.18 4.41
CA GLN A 12 14.02 -6.51 4.88
C GLN A 12 14.65 -7.35 3.75
N MET A 13 14.33 -7.06 2.49
CA MET A 13 15.04 -7.60 1.33
C MET A 13 16.36 -6.85 1.03
N SER A 14 16.46 -5.56 1.38
CA SER A 14 17.63 -4.71 1.10
C SER A 14 18.67 -4.63 2.26
N SER A 15 18.33 -5.09 3.47
CA SER A 15 19.18 -4.94 4.67
C SER A 15 20.41 -5.86 4.74
N ASN A 16 20.71 -6.67 3.72
CA ASN A 16 22.02 -7.31 3.61
C ASN A 16 23.02 -6.35 2.97
N LYS A 17 23.63 -5.52 3.82
CA LYS A 17 24.87 -4.73 3.61
C LYS A 17 25.56 -5.01 2.27
N VAL A 18 25.54 -4.00 1.38
CA VAL A 18 26.47 -3.88 0.26
C VAL A 18 27.89 -3.96 0.82
N LEU A 19 28.70 -4.91 0.33
CA LEU A 19 30.11 -4.78 -0.06
C LEU A 19 30.69 -6.17 -0.41
N GLY A 20 31.17 -6.32 -1.65
CA GLY A 20 32.23 -7.27 -1.98
C GLY A 20 31.82 -8.53 -2.76
N GLY A 21 32.12 -8.50 -4.07
CA GLY A 21 32.29 -9.69 -4.90
C GLY A 21 31.04 -10.13 -5.64
N CYS A 22 31.19 -10.33 -6.95
CA CYS A 22 30.30 -11.18 -7.75
C CYS A 22 30.28 -12.57 -7.10
N LYS A 23 29.35 -12.81 -6.17
CA LYS A 23 29.11 -14.13 -5.59
C LYS A 23 28.36 -14.91 -6.66
N THR A 24 28.99 -15.97 -7.13
CA THR A 24 28.38 -17.00 -7.96
C THR A 24 26.95 -17.28 -7.52
N ILE A 25 26.02 -17.25 -8.48
CA ILE A 25 24.62 -17.66 -8.29
C ILE A 25 24.64 -18.99 -7.50
N PRO A 26 23.96 -19.10 -6.34
CA PRO A 26 23.88 -20.34 -5.61
C PRO A 26 23.45 -21.45 -6.57
N LYS A 27 24.16 -22.58 -6.58
CA LYS A 27 23.69 -23.77 -7.30
C LYS A 27 22.32 -24.09 -6.73
N ILE A 28 21.30 -24.12 -7.60
CA ILE A 28 19.98 -24.65 -7.28
C ILE A 28 20.21 -26.06 -6.71
N GLU A 29 20.02 -26.24 -5.41
CA GLU A 29 20.40 -27.49 -4.72
C GLU A 29 19.52 -28.67 -5.13
N SER A 30 18.35 -28.42 -5.73
CA SER A 30 17.67 -29.43 -6.55
C SER A 30 16.80 -28.78 -7.64
N ILE A 31 17.12 -29.06 -8.91
CA ILE A 31 16.24 -28.75 -10.06
C ILE A 31 14.89 -29.46 -9.91
N GLU A 32 14.83 -30.52 -9.09
CA GLU A 32 13.62 -31.29 -8.78
C GLU A 32 12.55 -30.46 -8.07
N GLU A 33 12.88 -29.63 -7.07
CA GLU A 33 11.87 -28.80 -6.38
C GLU A 33 11.20 -27.77 -7.31
N LEU A 34 11.93 -27.26 -8.30
CA LEU A 34 11.40 -26.38 -9.35
C LEU A 34 10.44 -27.11 -10.30
N ASN A 35 10.73 -28.37 -10.64
CA ASN A 35 9.96 -29.14 -11.62
C ASN A 35 8.60 -29.65 -11.09
N PHE A 36 8.44 -29.76 -9.77
CA PHE A 36 7.20 -30.25 -9.14
C PHE A 36 6.38 -29.16 -8.45
N PHE A 37 6.74 -27.89 -8.59
CA PHE A 37 6.00 -26.80 -8.00
C PHE A 37 4.65 -26.58 -8.69
N ASN A 38 3.55 -26.84 -7.98
CA ASN A 38 2.22 -26.36 -8.34
C ASN A 38 1.94 -25.03 -7.59
N PRO A 39 1.75 -23.90 -8.32
CA PRO A 39 1.34 -22.63 -7.73
C PRO A 39 0.17 -22.76 -6.76
N GLU A 40 -0.86 -23.55 -7.09
CA GLU A 40 -2.08 -23.71 -6.30
C GLU A 40 -1.85 -24.24 -4.87
N ASN A 41 -0.66 -24.77 -4.56
CA ASN A 41 -0.31 -25.16 -3.20
C ASN A 41 -0.15 -23.95 -2.26
N ILE A 42 0.04 -22.73 -2.79
CA ILE A 42 0.08 -21.48 -2.05
C ILE A 42 -1.32 -20.87 -2.03
N GLN A 43 -1.93 -20.91 -0.86
CA GLN A 43 -3.27 -20.40 -0.59
C GLN A 43 -3.18 -19.09 0.19
N PHE A 44 -4.03 -18.13 -0.17
CA PHE A 44 -4.15 -16.83 0.48
C PHE A 44 -5.48 -16.75 1.21
N SER A 45 -5.53 -16.01 2.32
CA SER A 45 -6.75 -15.82 3.13
C SER A 45 -7.74 -14.83 2.50
N ILE A 46 -7.31 -14.10 1.47
CA ILE A 46 -8.08 -13.08 0.77
C ILE A 46 -8.11 -13.39 -0.72
N ASP A 47 -9.15 -12.91 -1.39
CA ASP A 47 -9.23 -12.94 -2.86
C ASP A 47 -8.36 -11.84 -3.45
N LEU A 48 -7.13 -12.19 -3.80
CA LEU A 48 -6.16 -11.26 -4.38
C LEU A 48 -6.61 -10.65 -5.70
N VAL A 49 -7.48 -11.30 -6.47
CA VAL A 49 -7.99 -10.72 -7.72
C VAL A 49 -8.98 -9.61 -7.41
N THR A 50 -9.90 -9.86 -6.48
CA THR A 50 -10.85 -8.85 -6.01
C THR A 50 -10.14 -7.66 -5.36
N GLU A 51 -9.14 -7.90 -4.50
CA GLU A 51 -8.37 -6.83 -3.86
C GLU A 51 -7.50 -6.05 -4.87
N ALA A 52 -6.92 -6.74 -5.86
CA ALA A 52 -6.20 -6.07 -6.94
C ALA A 52 -7.12 -5.17 -7.77
N GLN A 53 -8.34 -5.60 -8.07
CA GLN A 53 -9.31 -4.77 -8.79
C GLN A 53 -9.69 -3.52 -7.99
N LYS A 54 -9.98 -3.67 -6.69
CA LYS A 54 -10.27 -2.51 -5.82
C LYS A 54 -9.09 -1.54 -5.77
N SER A 55 -7.87 -2.08 -5.63
CA SER A 55 -6.65 -1.27 -5.60
C SER A 55 -6.42 -0.56 -6.93
N THR A 56 -6.57 -1.24 -8.07
CA THR A 56 -6.39 -0.59 -9.38
C THR A 56 -7.46 0.47 -9.64
N ASP A 57 -8.72 0.23 -9.28
CA ASP A 57 -9.79 1.23 -9.40
C ASP A 57 -9.48 2.49 -8.60
N PHE A 58 -8.98 2.32 -7.36
CA PHE A 58 -8.51 3.41 -6.52
C PHE A 58 -7.35 4.18 -7.15
N LEU A 59 -6.29 3.48 -7.61
CA LEU A 59 -5.12 4.12 -8.22
C LEU A 59 -5.46 4.81 -9.55
N HIS A 60 -6.36 4.25 -10.35
CA HIS A 60 -6.87 4.89 -11.58
C HIS A 60 -7.53 6.22 -11.29
N LYS A 61 -8.32 6.30 -10.20
CA LYS A 61 -8.95 7.56 -9.79
C LYS A 61 -7.90 8.62 -9.46
N ILE A 62 -6.84 8.26 -8.74
CA ILE A 62 -5.74 9.19 -8.43
C ILE A 62 -5.02 9.64 -9.70
N GLU A 63 -4.61 8.69 -10.55
CA GLU A 63 -3.82 8.97 -11.75
C GLU A 63 -4.58 9.79 -12.79
N LYS A 64 -5.85 9.44 -13.03
CA LYS A 64 -6.65 10.03 -14.11
C LYS A 64 -7.36 11.32 -13.69
N ASP A 65 -7.98 11.32 -12.52
CA ASP A 65 -8.90 12.39 -12.14
C ASP A 65 -8.24 13.41 -11.18
N TYR A 66 -7.21 12.99 -10.44
CA TYR A 66 -6.58 13.82 -9.40
C TYR A 66 -5.03 13.80 -9.42
N PRO A 67 -4.36 14.00 -10.58
CA PRO A 67 -2.89 13.97 -10.67
C PRO A 67 -2.20 15.06 -9.83
N MET A 68 -2.92 16.13 -9.46
CA MET A 68 -2.43 17.15 -8.52
C MET A 68 -2.09 16.58 -7.12
N LEU A 69 -2.60 15.41 -6.74
CA LEU A 69 -2.27 14.75 -5.47
C LEU A 69 -0.82 14.28 -5.37
N TYR A 70 -0.07 14.28 -6.47
CA TYR A 70 1.39 14.08 -6.46
C TYR A 70 2.18 15.37 -6.18
N GLU A 71 1.55 16.53 -6.27
CA GLU A 71 2.21 17.82 -6.04
C GLU A 71 2.37 18.09 -4.54
N ASP A 72 3.53 18.64 -4.15
CA ASP A 72 3.92 18.80 -2.75
C ASP A 72 2.85 19.50 -1.90
N ALA A 73 2.22 20.56 -2.41
CA ALA A 73 1.19 21.29 -1.65
C ALA A 73 0.00 20.40 -1.27
N TYR A 74 -0.49 19.59 -2.21
CA TYR A 74 -1.60 18.67 -1.97
C TYR A 74 -1.16 17.45 -1.15
N ALA A 75 -0.01 16.88 -1.47
CA ALA A 75 0.53 15.72 -0.76
C ALA A 75 0.84 16.02 0.71
N ILE A 76 1.47 17.17 1.00
CA ILE A 76 1.76 17.62 2.37
C ILE A 76 0.45 17.85 3.13
N ASN A 77 -0.56 18.47 2.51
CA ASN A 77 -1.84 18.68 3.16
C ASN A 77 -2.59 17.35 3.42
N ALA A 78 -2.51 16.40 2.49
CA ALA A 78 -3.06 15.05 2.66
C ALA A 78 -2.44 14.33 3.86
N ILE A 79 -1.11 14.38 3.99
CA ILE A 79 -0.37 13.82 5.13
C ILE A 79 -0.78 14.51 6.44
N LYS A 80 -0.91 15.85 6.43
CA LYS A 80 -1.39 16.60 7.60
C LYS A 80 -2.80 16.17 8.01
N ARG A 81 -3.72 16.02 7.05
CA ARG A 81 -5.10 15.60 7.29
C ARG A 81 -5.16 14.16 7.81
N TYR A 82 -4.32 13.29 7.26
CA TYR A 82 -4.14 11.92 7.71
C TYR A 82 -3.66 11.85 9.18
N GLU A 83 -2.61 12.59 9.51
CA GLU A 83 -2.01 12.59 10.85
C GLU A 83 -2.93 13.24 11.91
N GLN A 84 -3.49 14.41 11.60
CA GLN A 84 -4.14 15.26 12.61
C GLN A 84 -5.63 15.00 12.77
N TYR A 85 -6.30 14.42 11.76
CA TYR A 85 -7.75 14.22 11.78
C TYR A 85 -8.11 12.75 11.61
N TRP A 86 -7.59 12.07 10.59
CA TRP A 86 -7.98 10.69 10.30
C TRP A 86 -7.54 9.68 11.37
N LEU A 87 -6.27 9.66 11.74
CA LEU A 87 -5.80 8.73 12.77
C LEU A 87 -6.49 8.97 14.13
N PRO A 88 -6.62 10.21 14.64
CA PRO A 88 -7.41 10.47 15.85
C PRO A 88 -8.90 10.11 15.73
N LEU A 89 -9.50 10.25 14.54
CA LEU A 89 -10.88 9.81 14.27
C LEU A 89 -11.00 8.29 14.37
N GLN A 90 -10.05 7.54 13.79
CA GLN A 90 -9.96 6.09 13.92
C GLN A 90 -9.85 5.67 15.39
N ALA A 91 -8.95 6.30 16.15
CA ALA A 91 -8.81 6.02 17.58
C ALA A 91 -10.11 6.19 18.37
N LYS A 92 -10.98 7.13 17.96
CA LYS A 92 -12.23 7.41 18.64
C LYS A 92 -13.38 6.49 18.24
N PHE A 93 -13.48 6.07 16.97
CA PHE A 93 -14.69 5.46 16.42
C PHE A 93 -14.50 4.10 15.71
N HIS A 94 -13.28 3.56 15.62
CA HIS A 94 -13.02 2.30 14.88
C HIS A 94 -13.90 1.12 15.34
N GLN A 95 -14.33 1.08 16.60
CA GLN A 95 -15.17 0.00 17.14
C GLN A 95 -16.67 0.20 16.88
N THR A 96 -17.09 1.44 16.59
CA THR A 96 -18.51 1.81 16.57
C THR A 96 -19.04 2.05 15.16
N SER A 97 -18.17 2.32 14.19
CA SER A 97 -18.58 2.64 12.83
C SER A 97 -17.48 2.31 11.84
N ILE A 98 -17.86 1.74 10.70
CA ILE A 98 -16.98 1.64 9.53
C ILE A 98 -17.14 2.93 8.74
N PHE A 99 -16.05 3.59 8.40
CA PHE A 99 -16.07 4.82 7.60
C PHE A 99 -14.77 4.90 6.79
N THR A 100 -14.81 5.67 5.70
CA THR A 100 -13.69 5.84 4.77
C THR A 100 -13.08 7.24 4.86
N PRO A 101 -11.77 7.38 4.59
CA PRO A 101 -11.16 8.69 4.58
C PRO A 101 -11.54 9.50 3.33
N PRO A 102 -11.38 10.83 3.38
CA PRO A 102 -11.22 11.65 2.18
C PRO A 102 -10.20 11.06 1.20
N LEU A 103 -10.38 11.28 -0.10
CA LEU A 103 -9.56 10.62 -1.13
C LEU A 103 -8.04 10.90 -1.00
N ASP A 104 -7.66 12.14 -0.70
CA ASP A 104 -6.28 12.54 -0.49
C ASP A 104 -5.66 11.89 0.76
N VAL A 105 -6.42 11.84 1.86
CA VAL A 105 -6.04 11.13 3.09
C VAL A 105 -5.88 9.63 2.82
N HIS A 106 -6.80 9.05 2.05
CA HIS A 106 -6.71 7.65 1.63
C HIS A 106 -5.45 7.40 0.81
N TRP A 107 -5.08 8.33 -0.07
CA TRP A 107 -3.85 8.25 -0.85
C TRP A 107 -2.58 8.30 0.01
N ALA A 108 -2.51 9.23 0.97
CA ALA A 108 -1.40 9.29 1.92
C ALA A 108 -1.32 8.02 2.78
N TRP A 109 -2.46 7.51 3.25
CA TRP A 109 -2.52 6.28 4.03
C TRP A 109 -2.09 5.06 3.22
N HIS A 110 -2.57 4.92 1.98
CA HIS A 110 -2.16 3.87 1.06
C HIS A 110 -0.63 3.86 0.90
N CYS A 111 -0.02 5.02 0.63
CA CYS A 111 1.44 5.14 0.51
C CYS A 111 2.19 4.79 1.80
N HIS A 112 1.60 5.06 2.97
CA HIS A 112 2.19 4.70 4.26
C HIS A 112 2.23 3.18 4.46
N MET A 113 1.17 2.47 4.09
CA MET A 113 1.10 1.00 4.22
C MET A 113 2.17 0.28 3.40
N LEU A 114 2.65 0.91 2.31
CA LEU A 114 3.73 0.36 1.46
C LEU A 114 5.05 0.12 2.23
N ALA A 115 5.21 0.72 3.42
CA ALA A 115 6.27 0.43 4.38
C ALA A 115 5.69 -0.24 5.64
N PRO A 116 5.30 -1.53 5.59
CA PRO A 116 4.45 -2.16 6.62
C PRO A 116 5.05 -2.18 8.02
N VAL A 117 6.38 -2.29 8.13
CA VAL A 117 7.09 -2.21 9.42
C VAL A 117 6.97 -0.82 10.02
N GLN A 118 7.22 0.23 9.23
CA GLN A 118 7.15 1.61 9.72
C GLN A 118 5.71 2.05 9.94
N TYR A 119 4.78 1.63 9.07
CA TYR A 119 3.34 1.81 9.24
C TYR A 119 2.85 1.32 10.60
N ARG A 120 3.23 0.09 10.97
CA ARG A 120 2.91 -0.47 12.28
C ARG A 120 3.46 0.39 13.42
N ILE A 121 4.76 0.69 13.39
CA ILE A 121 5.43 1.47 14.43
C ILE A 121 4.76 2.83 14.62
N ASP A 122 4.47 3.51 13.51
CA ASP A 122 3.86 4.83 13.53
C ASP A 122 2.41 4.79 14.05
N CYS A 123 1.60 3.84 13.60
CA CYS A 123 0.22 3.68 14.07
C CYS A 123 0.14 3.29 15.54
N GLU A 124 0.94 2.31 15.99
CA GLU A 124 1.01 1.91 17.40
C GLU A 124 1.48 3.08 18.29
N LYS A 125 2.42 3.91 17.81
CA LYS A 125 2.89 5.10 18.53
C LYS A 125 1.85 6.22 18.58
N LEU A 126 1.13 6.48 17.49
CA LEU A 126 0.23 7.64 17.39
C LEU A 126 -1.17 7.37 17.95
N ILE A 127 -1.69 6.15 17.78
CA ILE A 127 -3.08 5.81 18.14
C ILE A 127 -3.22 4.48 18.88
N GLY A 128 -2.14 3.73 19.11
CA GLY A 128 -2.13 2.52 19.95
C GLY A 128 -2.56 1.23 19.26
N PHE A 129 -2.90 1.27 17.97
CA PHE A 129 -3.24 0.09 17.17
C PHE A 129 -3.01 0.36 15.68
N VAL A 130 -3.06 -0.69 14.86
CA VAL A 130 -2.97 -0.60 13.40
C VAL A 130 -4.39 -0.61 12.81
N PRO A 131 -4.84 0.47 12.14
CA PRO A 131 -6.15 0.48 11.50
C PRO A 131 -6.23 -0.52 10.34
N ASP A 132 -7.35 -1.24 10.26
CA ASP A 132 -7.69 -2.08 9.11
C ASP A 132 -8.00 -1.19 7.90
N HIS A 133 -7.49 -1.58 6.74
CA HIS A 133 -7.68 -0.83 5.50
C HIS A 133 -8.78 -1.45 4.63
N GLU A 134 -9.62 -0.61 4.03
CA GLU A 134 -10.67 -1.03 3.10
C GLU A 134 -10.88 0.05 2.03
N TYR A 135 -11.13 -0.39 0.79
CA TYR A 135 -11.41 0.50 -0.34
C TYR A 135 -12.90 0.86 -0.46
N ALA A 136 -13.79 0.09 0.17
CA ALA A 136 -15.22 0.28 0.12
C ALA A 136 -15.67 1.60 0.75
N SER A 137 -16.20 2.52 -0.08
CA SER A 137 -16.80 3.77 0.39
C SER A 137 -17.98 3.56 1.33
N ASN A 138 -18.06 4.32 2.42
CA ASN A 138 -19.27 4.40 3.25
C ASN A 138 -19.97 5.76 3.07
N PRO A 139 -21.26 5.80 2.69
CA PRO A 139 -22.02 7.04 2.52
C PRO A 139 -22.00 7.97 3.74
N ASN A 140 -21.91 7.42 4.96
CA ASN A 140 -21.94 8.19 6.20
C ASN A 140 -20.57 8.80 6.56
N SER A 141 -19.51 8.50 5.81
CA SER A 141 -18.14 8.95 6.15
C SER A 141 -18.01 10.47 6.16
N THR A 142 -18.68 11.14 5.22
CA THR A 142 -18.72 12.61 5.14
C THR A 142 -19.30 13.21 6.41
N ASP A 143 -20.41 12.66 6.90
CA ASP A 143 -21.10 13.16 8.10
C ASP A 143 -20.27 12.91 9.36
N ILE A 144 -19.71 11.70 9.51
CA ILE A 144 -18.83 11.34 10.63
C ILE A 144 -17.61 12.27 10.67
N TRP A 145 -16.95 12.49 9.52
CA TRP A 145 -15.81 13.39 9.43
C TRP A 145 -16.18 14.82 9.78
N ASN A 146 -17.25 15.35 9.19
CA ASN A 146 -17.68 16.74 9.41
C ASN A 146 -18.10 16.96 10.87
N GLN A 147 -18.78 15.99 11.47
CA GLN A 147 -19.15 16.01 12.89
C GLN A 147 -17.90 16.05 13.78
N TYR A 148 -16.92 15.18 13.52
CA TYR A 148 -15.69 15.12 14.30
C TYR A 148 -14.81 16.36 14.13
N CYS A 149 -14.63 16.82 12.90
CA CYS A 149 -13.81 17.99 12.60
C CYS A 149 -14.50 19.31 13.01
N THR A 150 -15.81 19.27 13.29
CA THR A 150 -16.63 20.43 13.67
C THR A 150 -16.52 21.55 12.63
N GLY A 151 -16.51 21.17 11.34
CA GLY A 151 -16.36 22.10 10.22
C GLY A 151 -14.98 22.76 10.07
N ARG A 152 -14.01 22.47 10.94
CA ARG A 152 -12.64 23.03 10.83
C ARG A 152 -11.88 22.53 9.62
N GLU A 153 -12.17 21.30 9.21
CA GLU A 153 -11.55 20.62 8.09
C GLU A 153 -12.64 19.89 7.29
N PRO A 154 -12.91 20.28 6.03
CA PRO A 154 -13.95 19.65 5.21
C PRO A 154 -13.58 18.21 4.85
N TYR A 155 -14.56 17.35 4.54
CA TYR A 155 -14.28 16.02 3.97
C TYR A 155 -13.72 16.15 2.55
N ASP A 156 -14.34 16.98 1.71
CA ASP A 156 -13.86 17.27 0.36
C ASP A 156 -12.53 18.04 0.42
N PHE A 157 -11.48 17.38 -0.05
CA PHE A 157 -10.12 17.91 -0.02
C PHE A 157 -9.90 19.07 -0.97
N LEU A 158 -10.74 19.22 -2.01
CA LEU A 158 -10.65 20.34 -2.94
C LEU A 158 -11.06 21.66 -2.29
N ILE A 159 -11.87 21.59 -1.22
CA ILE A 159 -12.29 22.74 -0.41
C ILE A 159 -11.29 22.99 0.72
N SER A 160 -10.50 21.98 1.10
CA SER A 160 -9.38 22.16 2.03
C SER A 160 -8.36 23.11 1.42
N ASN A 161 -7.76 23.97 2.25
CA ASN A 161 -6.75 24.90 1.78
C ASN A 161 -5.34 24.33 2.04
N PRO A 162 -4.64 23.85 0.99
CA PRO A 162 -3.33 23.22 1.12
C PRO A 162 -2.23 24.18 1.59
N ASN A 163 -2.42 25.50 1.45
CA ASN A 163 -1.42 26.52 1.76
C ASN A 163 -1.56 27.12 3.17
N ARG A 164 -2.43 26.58 4.04
CA ARG A 164 -2.67 27.16 5.37
C ARG A 164 -1.50 27.04 6.34
N ASP A 165 -0.62 26.06 6.16
CA ASP A 165 0.45 25.80 7.13
C ASP A 165 1.73 25.31 6.47
N THR A 166 2.57 26.26 6.05
CA THR A 166 3.87 25.99 5.42
C THR A 166 4.92 25.46 6.40
N LYS A 167 4.57 25.28 7.68
CA LYS A 167 5.48 24.81 8.75
C LYS A 167 5.11 23.43 9.28
N PHE A 168 4.17 22.73 8.66
CA PHE A 168 3.81 21.38 9.07
C PHE A 168 5.02 20.44 8.96
N VAL A 169 5.35 19.79 10.08
CA VAL A 169 6.35 18.72 10.15
C VAL A 169 5.63 17.49 10.66
N SER A 170 5.66 16.42 9.86
CA SER A 170 4.97 15.19 10.22
C SER A 170 5.65 14.47 11.38
N LYS A 171 4.85 13.77 12.18
CA LYS A 171 5.28 12.88 13.26
C LYS A 171 5.53 11.44 12.81
N PHE A 172 5.18 11.11 11.56
CA PHE A 172 5.47 9.82 10.96
C PHE A 172 6.98 9.62 10.86
N GLY A 173 7.45 8.41 11.16
CA GLY A 173 8.83 8.01 10.92
C GLY A 173 9.09 7.68 9.45
N TYR A 174 8.05 7.36 8.68
CA TYR A 174 8.14 7.15 7.23
C TYR A 174 7.99 8.45 6.44
N ASP A 175 8.82 8.62 5.40
CA ASP A 175 8.67 9.71 4.44
C ASP A 175 7.56 9.40 3.43
N ILE A 176 6.32 9.66 3.86
CA ILE A 176 5.11 9.45 3.06
C ILE A 176 5.12 10.37 1.82
N LEU A 177 5.66 11.58 1.91
CA LEU A 177 5.71 12.52 0.77
C LEU A 177 6.56 11.92 -0.36
N ALA A 178 7.77 11.47 -0.04
CA ALA A 178 8.62 10.82 -1.02
C ALA A 178 8.01 9.49 -1.51
N ALA A 179 7.27 8.77 -0.67
CA ALA A 179 6.56 7.56 -1.10
C ALA A 179 5.47 7.86 -2.12
N MET A 180 4.63 8.88 -1.90
CA MET A 180 3.60 9.33 -2.84
C MET A 180 4.21 9.73 -4.18
N GLN A 181 5.35 10.43 -4.17
CA GLN A 181 6.07 10.81 -5.40
C GLN A 181 6.62 9.59 -6.15
N ARG A 182 7.24 8.62 -5.44
CA ARG A 182 7.78 7.39 -6.05
C ARG A 182 6.71 6.54 -6.71
N GLN A 183 5.49 6.55 -6.18
CA GLN A 183 4.39 5.75 -6.70
C GLN A 183 3.86 6.21 -8.05
N ARG A 184 4.18 7.43 -8.51
CA ARG A 184 3.67 7.96 -9.78
C ARG A 184 3.93 7.04 -10.99
N SER A 185 5.15 6.54 -11.13
CA SER A 185 5.51 5.65 -12.25
C SER A 185 4.84 4.28 -12.14
N PHE A 186 4.71 3.76 -10.91
CA PHE A 186 4.01 2.50 -10.65
C PHE A 186 2.53 2.64 -11.00
N ASN A 187 1.86 3.67 -10.47
CA ASN A 187 0.46 3.97 -10.70
C ASN A 187 0.15 4.08 -12.19
N TYR A 188 0.95 4.84 -12.95
CA TYR A 188 0.80 4.93 -14.40
C TYR A 188 0.77 3.55 -15.09
N GLN A 189 1.67 2.63 -14.70
CA GLN A 189 1.77 1.31 -15.31
C GLN A 189 0.60 0.40 -14.93
N VAL A 190 0.20 0.40 -13.67
CA VAL A 190 -0.93 -0.42 -13.20
C VAL A 190 -2.30 0.18 -13.56
N CYS A 191 -2.32 1.39 -14.13
CA CYS A 191 -3.49 2.02 -14.73
C CYS A 191 -3.69 1.68 -16.23
N LEU A 192 -2.89 0.77 -16.79
CA LEU A 192 -3.09 0.34 -18.18
C LEU A 192 -4.29 -0.61 -18.29
N PRO A 193 -5.03 -0.63 -19.42
CA PRO A 193 -6.32 -1.33 -19.54
C PRO A 193 -6.31 -2.82 -19.17
N HIS A 194 -5.18 -3.50 -19.35
CA HIS A 194 -5.08 -4.93 -19.04
C HIS A 194 -5.08 -5.21 -17.53
N TYR A 195 -4.75 -4.24 -16.67
CA TYR A 195 -4.87 -4.38 -15.21
C TYR A 195 -6.32 -4.35 -14.71
N ALA A 196 -7.28 -4.01 -15.57
CA ALA A 196 -8.71 -4.16 -15.30
C ALA A 196 -9.29 -5.49 -15.84
N ASP A 197 -8.48 -6.32 -16.51
CA ASP A 197 -8.91 -7.63 -16.98
C ASP A 197 -8.69 -8.70 -15.89
N GLY A 198 -9.79 -9.28 -15.39
CA GLY A 198 -9.74 -10.35 -14.41
C GLY A 198 -8.90 -11.56 -14.86
N LYS A 199 -8.82 -11.87 -16.16
CA LYS A 199 -7.94 -12.96 -16.65
C LYS A 199 -6.47 -12.61 -16.48
N PHE A 200 -6.11 -11.36 -16.74
CA PHE A 200 -4.75 -10.86 -16.53
C PHE A 200 -4.39 -10.90 -15.05
N LEU A 201 -5.29 -10.45 -14.16
CA LEU A 201 -5.09 -10.47 -12.71
C LEU A 201 -4.96 -11.89 -12.15
N ASN A 202 -5.77 -12.84 -12.62
CA ASN A 202 -5.62 -14.25 -12.25
C ASN A 202 -4.23 -14.78 -12.63
N ALA A 203 -3.77 -14.49 -13.85
CA ALA A 203 -2.43 -14.88 -14.27
C ALA A 203 -1.32 -14.16 -13.48
N ALA A 204 -1.56 -12.92 -13.02
CA ALA A 204 -0.65 -12.19 -12.14
C ALA A 204 -0.55 -12.85 -10.76
N VAL A 205 -1.67 -13.33 -10.19
CA VAL A 205 -1.66 -14.11 -8.94
C VAL A 205 -0.84 -15.39 -9.09
N ASP A 206 -0.95 -16.10 -10.22
CA ASP A 206 -0.11 -17.29 -10.46
C ASP A 206 1.38 -16.95 -10.60
N ARG A 207 1.71 -15.84 -11.27
CA ARG A 207 3.10 -15.34 -11.32
C ARG A 207 3.60 -14.95 -9.94
N TYR A 208 2.75 -14.35 -9.11
CA TYR A 208 3.06 -14.03 -7.73
C TYR A 208 3.35 -15.29 -6.88
N ARG A 209 2.55 -16.34 -7.01
CA ARG A 209 2.81 -17.63 -6.35
C ARG A 209 4.16 -18.23 -6.76
N LYS A 210 4.49 -18.20 -8.05
CA LYS A 210 5.79 -18.63 -8.58
C LYS A 210 6.93 -17.78 -8.03
N PHE A 211 6.73 -16.46 -7.96
CA PHE A 211 7.70 -15.53 -7.38
C PHE A 211 8.00 -15.86 -5.91
N LEU A 212 6.98 -16.14 -5.09
CA LEU A 212 7.16 -16.55 -3.70
C LEU A 212 7.93 -17.88 -3.58
N HIS A 213 7.66 -18.83 -4.46
CA HIS A 213 8.41 -20.08 -4.49
C HIS A 213 9.89 -19.84 -4.84
N LEU A 214 10.18 -19.05 -5.87
CA LEU A 214 11.55 -18.68 -6.24
C LEU A 214 12.29 -17.97 -5.09
N ALA A 215 11.62 -17.04 -4.40
CA ALA A 215 12.21 -16.34 -3.25
C ALA A 215 12.59 -17.31 -2.12
N ARG A 216 11.84 -18.41 -1.96
CA ARG A 216 12.11 -19.45 -0.95
C ARG A 216 13.25 -20.38 -1.36
N VAL A 217 13.29 -20.85 -2.61
CA VAL A 217 14.26 -21.88 -3.05
C VAL A 217 15.60 -21.31 -3.51
N CYS A 218 15.66 -20.00 -3.76
CA CYS A 218 16.89 -19.30 -4.16
C CYS A 218 17.31 -18.27 -3.08
N PRO A 219 17.66 -18.70 -1.85
CA PRO A 219 18.06 -17.77 -0.81
C PRO A 219 19.33 -17.01 -1.23
N GLY A 220 19.33 -15.69 -1.00
CA GLY A 220 20.44 -14.81 -1.35
C GLY A 220 20.42 -14.27 -2.78
N VAL A 221 19.45 -14.65 -3.62
CA VAL A 221 19.18 -13.99 -4.91
C VAL A 221 18.18 -12.86 -4.71
N THR A 222 18.54 -11.65 -5.11
CA THR A 222 17.61 -10.52 -5.14
C THR A 222 16.66 -10.69 -6.33
N LEU A 223 15.40 -11.00 -6.06
CA LEU A 223 14.35 -11.06 -7.07
C LEU A 223 13.65 -9.71 -7.16
N MET A 224 13.53 -9.19 -8.37
CA MET A 224 12.80 -7.96 -8.66
C MET A 224 11.42 -8.32 -9.20
N PRO A 225 10.31 -7.92 -8.54
CA PRO A 225 8.98 -8.18 -9.05
C PRO A 225 8.72 -7.34 -10.31
N SER A 226 7.96 -7.89 -11.25
CA SER A 226 7.30 -7.08 -12.29
C SER A 226 6.11 -6.32 -11.69
N TYR A 227 5.62 -5.29 -12.38
CA TYR A 227 4.54 -4.42 -11.87
C TYR A 227 3.27 -5.17 -11.43
N ASP A 228 2.92 -6.24 -12.13
CA ASP A 228 1.77 -7.08 -11.80
C ASP A 228 2.00 -7.96 -10.57
N ILE A 229 3.20 -8.50 -10.40
CA ILE A 229 3.60 -9.23 -9.18
C ILE A 229 3.60 -8.26 -7.99
N ASP A 230 4.09 -7.05 -8.19
CA ASP A 230 4.17 -5.99 -7.19
C ASP A 230 2.78 -5.46 -6.79
N LEU A 231 1.87 -5.30 -7.76
CA LEU A 231 0.45 -5.02 -7.48
C LEU A 231 -0.18 -6.10 -6.59
N ILE A 232 -0.04 -7.38 -6.96
CA ILE A 232 -0.60 -8.49 -6.17
C ILE A 232 0.04 -8.56 -4.78
N TRP A 233 1.34 -8.24 -4.66
CA TRP A 233 2.00 -8.12 -3.38
C TRP A 233 1.33 -7.07 -2.49
N HIS A 234 1.11 -5.86 -3.02
CA HIS A 234 0.53 -4.74 -2.27
C HIS A 234 -0.90 -5.00 -1.79
N CYS A 235 -1.63 -5.92 -2.42
CA CYS A 235 -2.97 -6.33 -1.99
C CYS A 235 -2.99 -7.12 -0.67
N ARG A 236 -1.83 -7.54 -0.14
CA ARG A 236 -1.73 -8.27 1.14
C ARG A 236 -1.48 -7.39 2.36
N GLN A 237 -1.42 -6.07 2.18
CA GLN A 237 -1.11 -5.12 3.25
C GLN A 237 -2.29 -4.89 4.18
#